data_AF-A0A317SKQ3-F1
#
_entry.id   AF-A0A317SKQ3-F1
#
_cell.length_a   1.000
_cell.length_b   1.000
_cell.length_c   1.000
_cell.angle_alpha   90.00
_cell.angle_beta   90.00
_cell.angle_gamma   90.00
#
_symmetry.space_group_name_H-M   'P 1'
#
loop_
_entity.id
_entity.type
_entity.pdbx_description
1 polymer ?
#
loop_
_entity_poly.entity_id
_entity_poly.type
_entity_poly.pdbx_seq_one_letter_code
_entity_poly.pdbx_strand_id
1 'polypeptide(L)'
;MTSKLLTLPTDILVSIIVHLPTASCLTHLSQTCKSLHTFISAEGWRVFVQCQHAGFHAKVTRALPHGKSAPTWSRWAEELTVTRSNWDNFGFLASGLFVEGKWRSRRKKREEERRLGLRRREREGACVPVIDLWEEWASGEEVLVMGAGVNMMVRKRRRHGRSDGWWRYEGVGAGAGAGGGEKDMDEGEEGTGGGEGGEKPTVFEILNAKYHADCLRGCRDNPQDYTAVHLLGSHGWENAVIAVVGRASGALEMVKLTTGAGRAGRMSVLGQFETPVRKSEWSPRIGKYSSILPHVGSGNQYGLMSAGARTGLTSRFALYRVRIPSNDDFQVTPGTPVSEVEMSAGDGDIWSTNLLSPEYLAVTKTNSHESPLCVYAIAPDGIRKRPIRSFPNPLGFGASTDATATARLQSFAGEFSSGQVFLSAWSGGDLRYSSLFYSTIPCNLQLGLVAGPILTKKACTTFAPPGKPSRAGAASYLSPSALCTP
;
A
#
# COMPACT_ATOMS: atom_id res chain seq x y z
N MET A 1 36.95 40.17 5.80
CA MET A 1 37.60 38.95 5.28
C MET A 1 36.56 38.11 4.57
N THR A 2 36.49 38.21 3.24
CA THR A 2 35.61 37.35 2.42
C THR A 2 36.14 35.92 2.48
N SER A 3 35.33 34.97 2.93
CA SER A 3 35.73 33.57 3.02
C SER A 3 36.07 33.03 1.62
N LYS A 4 37.24 32.38 1.48
CA LYS A 4 37.77 31.81 0.22
C LYS A 4 36.83 30.80 -0.47
N LEU A 5 35.80 30.33 0.24
CA LEU A 5 34.76 29.45 -0.29
C LEU A 5 33.80 30.16 -1.26
N LEU A 6 33.65 31.49 -1.18
CA LEU A 6 32.73 32.25 -2.04
C LEU A 6 33.24 32.41 -3.47
N THR A 7 34.56 32.27 -3.68
CA THR A 7 35.21 32.40 -5.00
C THR A 7 35.37 31.06 -5.71
N LEU A 8 34.82 29.97 -5.16
CA LEU A 8 34.92 28.67 -5.79
C LEU A 8 34.04 28.62 -7.05
N PRO A 9 34.57 28.13 -8.18
CA PRO A 9 33.76 27.86 -9.37
C PRO A 9 32.62 26.88 -9.06
N THR A 10 31.49 27.04 -9.74
CA THR A 10 30.29 26.22 -9.56
C THR A 10 30.56 24.73 -9.74
N ASP A 11 31.46 24.36 -10.66
CA ASP A 11 31.84 22.96 -10.91
C ASP A 11 32.47 22.28 -9.68
N ILE A 12 33.25 23.04 -8.90
CA ILE A 12 33.85 22.53 -7.66
C ILE A 12 32.76 22.31 -6.60
N LEU A 13 31.77 23.21 -6.52
CA LEU A 13 30.65 23.04 -5.60
C LEU A 13 29.81 21.81 -5.97
N VAL A 14 29.55 21.59 -7.26
CA VAL A 14 28.88 20.38 -7.75
C VAL A 14 29.67 19.12 -7.37
N SER A 15 30.98 19.12 -7.59
CA SER A 15 31.85 18.00 -7.22
C SER A 15 31.80 17.70 -5.71
N ILE A 16 31.82 18.73 -4.85
CA ILE A 16 31.65 18.54 -3.40
C ILE A 16 30.31 17.88 -3.08
N ILE A 17 29.22 18.35 -3.68
CA ILE A 17 27.87 17.82 -3.42
C ILE A 17 27.75 16.35 -3.81
N VAL A 18 28.35 15.95 -4.94
CA VAL A 18 28.38 14.55 -5.41
C VAL A 18 28.92 13.61 -4.34
N HIS A 19 29.89 14.06 -3.56
CA HIS A 19 30.55 13.27 -2.52
C HIS A 19 29.89 13.36 -1.13
N LEU A 20 28.80 14.13 -0.97
CA LEU A 20 28.09 14.17 0.30
C LEU A 20 27.22 12.92 0.48
N PRO A 21 27.33 12.20 1.60
CA PRO A 21 26.62 10.94 1.79
C PRO A 21 25.14 11.13 2.19
N THR A 22 24.79 12.27 2.79
CA THR A 22 23.46 12.49 3.36
C THR A 22 22.94 13.91 3.09
N ALA A 23 21.61 14.05 3.05
CA ALA A 23 20.94 15.34 3.00
C ALA A 23 21.35 16.27 4.18
N SER A 24 21.61 15.71 5.37
CA SER A 24 22.06 16.48 6.53
C SER A 24 23.41 17.15 6.29
N CYS A 25 24.37 16.44 5.67
CA CYS A 25 25.66 17.03 5.27
C CYS A 25 25.48 18.21 4.32
N LEU A 26 24.53 18.11 3.37
CA LEU A 26 24.20 19.19 2.44
C LEU A 26 23.53 20.38 3.15
N THR A 27 22.63 20.12 4.10
CA THR A 27 22.05 21.16 4.96
C THR A 27 23.12 21.89 5.76
N HIS A 28 24.03 21.17 6.41
CA HIS A 28 25.13 21.76 7.18
C HIS A 28 26.05 22.60 6.28
N LEU A 29 26.38 22.12 5.08
CA LEU A 29 27.15 22.88 4.10
C LEU A 29 26.45 24.18 3.73
N SER A 30 25.13 24.15 3.52
CA SER A 30 24.32 25.33 3.21
C SER A 30 24.31 26.37 4.35
N GLN A 31 24.47 25.94 5.59
CA GLN A 31 24.47 26.83 6.76
C GLN A 31 25.81 27.56 6.97
N THR A 32 26.88 27.14 6.30
CA THR A 32 28.22 27.73 6.50
C THR A 32 28.34 29.15 5.95
N CYS A 33 27.66 29.49 4.84
CA CYS A 33 27.66 30.86 4.31
C CYS A 33 26.43 31.16 3.43
N LYS A 34 26.09 32.45 3.30
CA LYS A 34 24.91 32.92 2.54
C LYS A 34 24.94 32.50 1.06
N SER A 35 26.11 32.56 0.41
CA SER A 35 26.22 32.19 -1.02
C SER A 35 26.04 30.70 -1.24
N LEU A 36 26.58 29.84 -0.36
CA LEU A 36 26.35 28.40 -0.43
C LEU A 36 24.89 28.08 -0.14
N HIS A 37 24.27 28.77 0.81
CA HIS A 37 22.83 28.66 1.04
C HIS A 37 22.04 28.97 -0.24
N THR A 38 22.34 30.09 -0.92
CA THR A 38 21.68 30.47 -2.17
C THR A 38 21.92 29.44 -3.27
N PHE A 39 23.16 28.98 -3.47
CA PHE A 39 23.49 27.96 -4.47
C PHE A 39 22.81 26.62 -4.20
N ILE A 40 22.84 26.13 -2.96
CA ILE A 40 22.25 24.85 -2.59
C ILE A 40 20.73 24.89 -2.70
N SER A 41 20.13 26.01 -2.30
CA SER A 41 18.68 26.23 -2.42
C SER A 41 18.23 26.32 -3.88
N ALA A 42 19.06 26.88 -4.76
CA ALA A 42 18.76 26.95 -6.19
C ALA A 42 18.96 25.60 -6.90
N GLU A 43 20.12 24.96 -6.73
CA GLU A 43 20.52 23.80 -7.54
C GLU A 43 21.11 22.63 -6.74
N GLY A 44 21.73 22.90 -5.59
CA GLY A 44 22.48 21.86 -4.88
C GLY A 44 21.65 20.65 -4.45
N TRP A 45 20.39 20.86 -4.04
CA TRP A 45 19.48 19.75 -3.72
C TRP A 45 19.14 18.89 -4.94
N ARG A 46 18.94 19.51 -6.11
CA ARG A 46 18.68 18.80 -7.36
C ARG A 46 19.89 17.96 -7.77
N VAL A 47 21.08 18.55 -7.71
CA VAL A 47 22.36 17.87 -7.98
C VAL A 47 22.54 16.68 -7.05
N PHE A 48 22.30 16.85 -5.75
CA PHE A 48 22.39 15.76 -4.78
C PHE A 48 21.46 14.59 -5.14
N VAL A 49 20.18 14.87 -5.43
CA VAL A 49 19.22 13.83 -5.83
C VAL A 49 19.59 13.20 -7.16
N GLN A 50 20.08 13.99 -8.12
CA GLN A 50 20.56 13.50 -9.41
C GLN A 50 21.71 12.50 -9.25
N CYS A 51 22.66 12.78 -8.35
CA CYS A 51 23.85 11.95 -8.17
C CYS A 51 23.60 10.75 -7.25
N GLN A 52 22.92 10.95 -6.12
CA GLN A 52 22.67 9.90 -5.13
C GLN A 52 21.45 9.02 -5.48
N HIS A 53 20.53 9.54 -6.29
CA HIS A 53 19.25 8.89 -6.60
C HIS A 53 18.86 9.10 -8.08
N ALA A 54 19.80 8.83 -9.00
CA ALA A 54 19.65 9.08 -10.44
C ALA A 54 18.34 8.53 -11.04
N GLY A 55 17.93 7.32 -10.65
CA GLY A 55 16.69 6.70 -11.12
C GLY A 55 15.43 7.47 -10.69
N PHE A 56 15.40 8.00 -9.47
CA PHE A 56 14.32 8.87 -9.00
C PHE A 56 14.33 10.22 -9.72
N HIS A 57 15.50 10.86 -9.82
CA HIS A 57 15.65 12.13 -10.52
C HIS A 57 15.13 12.07 -11.96
N ALA A 58 15.48 11.02 -12.71
CA ALA A 58 15.03 10.83 -14.09
C ALA A 58 13.50 10.68 -14.20
N LYS A 59 12.87 9.94 -13.27
CA LYS A 59 11.41 9.78 -13.21
C LYS A 59 10.70 11.10 -12.93
N VAL A 60 11.16 11.82 -11.91
CA VAL A 60 10.57 13.10 -11.51
C VAL A 60 10.75 14.15 -12.61
N THR A 61 11.93 14.26 -13.20
CA THR A 61 12.20 15.23 -14.28
C THR A 61 11.34 14.95 -15.52
N ARG A 62 11.06 13.68 -15.83
CA ARG A 62 10.13 13.30 -16.91
C ARG A 62 8.68 13.63 -16.59
N ALA A 63 8.28 13.53 -15.33
CA ALA A 63 6.91 13.80 -14.89
C ALA A 63 6.63 15.31 -14.73
N LEU A 64 7.66 16.12 -14.50
CA LEU A 64 7.52 17.57 -14.34
C LEU A 64 7.24 18.24 -15.71
N PRO A 65 6.19 19.07 -15.81
CA PRO A 65 5.96 19.89 -16.98
C PRO A 65 7.16 20.80 -17.26
N HIS A 66 7.54 20.94 -18.52
CA HIS A 66 8.65 21.80 -18.93
C HIS A 66 8.44 23.23 -18.41
N GLY A 67 9.44 23.77 -17.71
CA GLY A 67 9.40 25.14 -17.17
C GLY A 67 8.86 25.28 -15.75
N LYS A 68 8.40 24.22 -15.07
CA LYS A 68 8.08 24.27 -13.64
C LYS A 68 9.28 23.78 -12.81
N SER A 69 9.86 24.65 -12.00
CA SER A 69 10.85 24.23 -10.99
C SER A 69 10.18 23.28 -10.01
N ALA A 70 10.74 22.09 -9.80
CA ALA A 70 10.24 21.16 -8.80
C ALA A 70 10.31 21.84 -7.42
N PRO A 71 9.19 22.13 -6.74
CA PRO A 71 9.22 23.04 -5.60
C PRO A 71 9.89 22.47 -4.34
N THR A 72 10.41 21.22 -4.35
CA THR A 72 10.92 20.58 -3.12
C THR A 72 12.01 19.51 -3.35
N TRP A 73 13.06 19.81 -4.13
CA TRP A 73 14.23 18.91 -4.22
C TRP A 73 14.87 18.61 -2.87
N SER A 74 14.91 19.59 -1.96
CA SER A 74 15.47 19.43 -0.61
C SER A 74 14.78 18.35 0.20
N ARG A 75 13.44 18.38 0.16
CA ARG A 75 12.65 17.42 0.89
C ARG A 75 12.75 16.01 0.32
N TRP A 76 12.77 15.88 -1.01
CA TRP A 76 12.99 14.56 -1.62
C TRP A 76 14.37 14.02 -1.26
N ALA A 77 15.41 14.87 -1.22
CA ALA A 77 16.72 14.45 -0.76
C ALA A 77 16.68 13.91 0.68
N GLU A 78 16.00 14.58 1.60
CA GLU A 78 15.81 14.12 2.98
C GLU A 78 15.05 12.79 3.06
N GLU A 79 13.89 12.70 2.40
CA GLU A 79 13.06 11.48 2.39
C GLU A 79 13.80 10.29 1.77
N LEU A 80 14.54 10.52 0.67
CA LEU A 80 15.34 9.48 0.02
C LEU A 80 16.54 9.07 0.85
N THR A 81 17.18 10.00 1.56
CA THR A 81 18.28 9.69 2.50
C THR A 81 17.76 8.84 3.65
N VAL A 82 16.63 9.19 4.26
CA VAL A 82 16.00 8.39 5.34
C VAL A 82 15.58 7.03 4.80
N THR A 83 14.97 6.99 3.61
CA THR A 83 14.56 5.73 2.98
C THR A 83 15.76 4.84 2.71
N ARG A 84 16.84 5.36 2.12
CA ARG A 84 18.11 4.62 1.90
C ARG A 84 18.71 4.14 3.21
N SER A 85 18.78 5.00 4.23
CA SER A 85 19.25 4.60 5.56
C SER A 85 18.40 3.49 6.17
N ASN A 86 17.07 3.54 6.02
CA ASN A 86 16.18 2.48 6.47
C ASN A 86 16.41 1.18 5.69
N TRP A 87 16.67 1.27 4.38
CA TRP A 87 17.06 0.13 3.56
C TRP A 87 18.34 -0.53 4.05
N ASP A 88 19.39 0.27 4.26
CA ASP A 88 20.71 -0.21 4.69
C ASP A 88 20.66 -0.87 6.08
N ASN A 89 19.79 -0.34 6.96
CA ASN A 89 19.58 -0.89 8.30
C ASN A 89 18.50 -1.98 8.37
N PHE A 90 17.89 -2.36 7.24
CA PHE A 90 16.69 -3.21 7.20
C PHE A 90 15.58 -2.75 8.15
N GLY A 91 15.51 -1.43 8.39
CA GLY A 91 14.54 -0.78 9.26
C GLY A 91 13.19 -0.67 8.56
N PHE A 92 12.37 -1.71 8.67
CA PHE A 92 10.99 -1.68 8.21
C PHE A 92 10.05 -1.30 9.36
N LEU A 93 9.17 -0.34 9.10
CA LEU A 93 8.09 0.00 10.04
C LEU A 93 6.84 -0.75 9.61
N ALA A 94 6.53 -1.85 10.32
CA ALA A 94 5.25 -2.52 10.18
C ALA A 94 4.24 -1.86 11.13
N SER A 95 3.19 -1.25 10.58
CA SER A 95 2.06 -0.76 11.38
C SER A 95 0.91 -1.76 11.29
N GLY A 96 0.55 -2.36 12.42
CA GLY A 96 -0.67 -3.16 12.53
C GLY A 96 -1.89 -2.24 12.69
N LEU A 97 -2.87 -2.36 11.80
CA LEU A 97 -4.18 -1.75 12.01
C LEU A 97 -5.00 -2.68 12.90
N PHE A 98 -4.99 -2.41 14.19
CA PHE A 98 -5.88 -3.08 15.13
C PHE A 98 -7.19 -2.30 15.21
N VAL A 99 -8.30 -3.02 15.05
CA VAL A 99 -9.64 -2.50 15.30
C VAL A 99 -9.88 -2.47 16.81
N GLU A 100 -9.15 -1.64 17.53
CA GLU A 100 -9.46 -1.36 18.92
C GLU A 100 -10.58 -0.34 18.99
N GLY A 101 -11.81 -0.83 19.18
CA GLY A 101 -12.90 0.03 19.60
C GLY A 101 -12.53 0.69 20.92
N LYS A 102 -12.41 2.02 20.94
CA LYS A 102 -12.37 2.80 22.19
C LYS A 102 -13.75 2.74 22.83
N TRP A 103 -14.04 1.60 23.44
CA TRP A 103 -15.25 1.42 24.22
C TRP A 103 -15.12 2.25 25.48
N ARG A 104 -15.94 3.30 25.61
CA ARG A 104 -15.96 4.17 26.80
C ARG A 104 -16.20 3.40 28.11
N SER A 105 -16.72 2.18 28.06
CA SER A 105 -16.72 1.26 29.19
C SER A 105 -16.77 -0.20 28.73
N ARG A 106 -16.26 -1.13 29.56
CA ARG A 106 -16.45 -2.59 29.39
C ARG A 106 -17.93 -2.97 29.30
N ARG A 107 -18.82 -2.21 29.94
CA ARG A 107 -20.28 -2.42 29.85
C ARG A 107 -20.79 -2.04 28.47
N LYS A 108 -20.42 -0.88 27.93
CA LYS A 108 -20.77 -0.46 26.57
C LYS A 108 -20.19 -1.42 25.54
N LYS A 109 -18.94 -1.87 25.72
CA LYS A 109 -18.36 -2.96 24.93
C LYS A 109 -19.24 -4.21 24.98
N ARG A 110 -19.57 -4.73 26.16
CA ARG A 110 -20.36 -5.97 26.33
C ARG A 110 -21.82 -5.85 25.90
N GLU A 111 -22.37 -4.65 25.97
CA GLU A 111 -23.73 -4.32 25.58
C GLU A 111 -23.79 -4.18 24.07
N GLU A 112 -22.81 -3.52 23.46
CA GLU A 112 -22.67 -3.45 22.02
C GLU A 112 -22.28 -4.82 21.46
N GLU A 113 -21.40 -5.59 22.11
CA GLU A 113 -21.15 -7.00 21.80
C GLU A 113 -22.42 -7.84 21.88
N ARG A 114 -23.30 -7.60 22.86
CA ARG A 114 -24.60 -8.28 22.94
C ARG A 114 -25.55 -7.80 21.84
N ARG A 115 -25.61 -6.50 21.57
CA ARG A 115 -26.40 -5.88 20.49
C ARG A 115 -25.95 -6.37 19.12
N LEU A 116 -24.65 -6.60 18.97
CA LEU A 116 -23.95 -7.05 17.76
C LEU A 116 -23.90 -8.58 17.65
N GLY A 117 -24.40 -9.34 18.62
CA GLY A 117 -24.32 -10.81 18.59
C GLY A 117 -22.91 -11.41 18.74
N LEU A 118 -21.91 -10.60 19.14
CA LEU A 118 -20.50 -10.97 19.40
C LEU A 118 -20.30 -11.97 20.57
N ARG A 119 -21.37 -12.51 21.17
CA ARG A 119 -21.23 -13.48 22.25
C ARG A 119 -20.81 -14.84 21.69
N ARG A 120 -19.50 -15.08 21.74
CA ARG A 120 -18.90 -16.41 21.93
C ARG A 120 -19.18 -17.42 20.80
N ARG A 121 -19.42 -16.96 19.56
CA ARG A 121 -19.14 -17.78 18.37
C ARG A 121 -17.67 -17.63 18.01
N GLU A 122 -17.07 -18.75 17.68
CA GLU A 122 -15.65 -18.93 17.41
C GLU A 122 -15.11 -17.86 16.44
N ARG A 123 -13.83 -17.55 16.61
CA ARG A 123 -13.03 -16.49 15.98
C ARG A 123 -12.95 -16.56 14.44
N GLU A 124 -13.79 -17.32 13.76
CA GLU A 124 -13.53 -17.82 12.40
C GLU A 124 -14.17 -17.03 11.25
N GLY A 125 -14.96 -15.99 11.53
CA GLY A 125 -15.67 -15.23 10.48
C GLY A 125 -15.24 -13.78 10.29
N ALA A 126 -14.10 -13.35 10.85
CA ALA A 126 -13.69 -11.95 10.75
C ALA A 126 -13.35 -11.60 9.31
N CYS A 127 -14.10 -10.66 8.73
CA CYS A 127 -13.82 -10.18 7.39
C CYS A 127 -12.42 -9.60 7.28
N VAL A 128 -11.69 -10.08 6.29
CA VAL A 128 -10.34 -9.59 5.98
C VAL A 128 -10.49 -8.23 5.30
N PRO A 129 -10.10 -7.12 5.93
CA PRO A 129 -10.15 -5.84 5.27
C PRO A 129 -9.19 -5.86 4.09
N VAL A 130 -9.66 -5.35 2.95
CA VAL A 130 -8.81 -5.13 1.78
C VAL A 130 -8.33 -3.70 1.84
N ILE A 131 -7.02 -3.49 1.74
CA ILE A 131 -6.41 -2.17 1.91
C ILE A 131 -5.40 -1.99 0.79
N ASP A 132 -5.46 -0.82 0.16
CA ASP A 132 -4.43 -0.38 -0.77
C ASP A 132 -4.09 1.10 -0.56
N LEU A 133 -2.82 1.44 -0.80
CA LEU A 133 -2.27 2.77 -0.62
C LEU A 133 -1.55 3.19 -1.89
N TRP A 134 -2.00 4.30 -2.47
CA TRP A 134 -1.36 4.94 -3.60
C TRP A 134 -0.76 6.27 -3.17
N GLU A 135 0.48 6.52 -3.56
CA GLU A 135 1.18 7.76 -3.24
C GLU A 135 1.82 8.36 -4.49
N GLU A 136 1.51 9.63 -4.77
CA GLU A 136 2.15 10.42 -5.81
C GLU A 136 3.16 11.37 -5.18
N TRP A 137 4.44 11.11 -5.45
CA TRP A 137 5.55 11.88 -4.88
C TRP A 137 5.62 13.32 -5.38
N ALA A 138 5.23 13.55 -6.63
CA ALA A 138 5.30 14.87 -7.27
C ALA A 138 4.29 15.86 -6.67
N SER A 139 3.05 15.41 -6.45
CA SER A 139 1.97 16.20 -5.84
C SER A 139 1.97 16.10 -4.30
N GLY A 140 2.61 15.06 -3.75
CA GLY A 140 2.48 14.69 -2.35
C GLY A 140 1.08 14.19 -2.01
N GLU A 141 0.30 13.75 -3.00
CA GLU A 141 -1.02 13.15 -2.81
C GLU A 141 -0.89 11.70 -2.32
N GLU A 142 -1.64 11.38 -1.29
CA GLU A 142 -1.77 10.07 -0.68
C GLU A 142 -3.23 9.67 -0.75
N VAL A 143 -3.51 8.53 -1.37
CA VAL A 143 -4.85 7.95 -1.46
C VAL A 143 -4.83 6.58 -0.81
N LEU A 144 -5.59 6.41 0.25
CA LEU A 144 -5.78 5.14 0.94
C LEU A 144 -7.18 4.65 0.64
N VAL A 145 -7.30 3.41 0.17
CA VAL A 145 -8.58 2.74 -0.02
C VAL A 145 -8.67 1.52 0.86
N MET A 146 -9.83 1.37 1.50
CA MET A 146 -10.12 0.25 2.38
C MET A 146 -11.51 -0.29 2.05
N GLY A 147 -11.61 -1.59 1.81
CA GLY A 147 -12.87 -2.30 1.62
C GLY A 147 -13.11 -3.28 2.77
N ALA A 148 -14.36 -3.36 3.22
CA ALA A 148 -14.81 -4.35 4.19
C ALA A 148 -16.24 -4.78 3.82
N GLY A 149 -16.36 -5.97 3.22
CA GLY A 149 -17.63 -6.45 2.69
C GLY A 149 -18.12 -5.60 1.54
N VAL A 150 -19.39 -5.21 1.54
CA VAL A 150 -20.00 -4.38 0.47
C VAL A 150 -19.64 -2.89 0.54
N ASN A 151 -18.93 -2.45 1.59
CA ASN A 151 -18.59 -1.05 1.81
C ASN A 151 -17.13 -0.78 1.47
N MET A 152 -16.88 0.41 0.94
CA MET A 152 -15.53 0.91 0.68
C MET A 152 -15.36 2.33 1.20
N MET A 153 -14.15 2.65 1.61
CA MET A 153 -13.70 3.99 1.96
C MET A 153 -12.54 4.41 1.09
N VAL A 154 -12.51 5.70 0.78
CA VAL A 154 -11.34 6.38 0.24
C VAL A 154 -10.97 7.49 1.20
N ARG A 155 -9.70 7.57 1.57
CA ARG A 155 -9.08 8.74 2.17
C ARG A 155 -8.16 9.37 1.14
N LYS A 156 -8.29 10.68 0.93
CA LYS A 156 -7.37 11.46 0.11
C LYS A 156 -6.73 12.52 0.99
N ARG A 157 -5.40 12.48 1.06
CA ARG A 157 -4.60 13.40 1.86
C ARG A 157 -3.53 14.03 0.98
N ARG A 158 -3.25 15.30 1.18
CA ARG A 158 -2.01 15.91 0.66
C ARG A 158 -1.02 16.01 1.81
N ARG A 159 0.20 15.47 1.65
CA ARG A 159 1.25 15.45 2.69
C ARG A 159 1.53 16.85 3.28
N HIS A 160 1.35 17.92 2.49
CA HIS A 160 1.58 19.33 2.88
C HIS A 160 0.32 20.18 2.92
N GLY A 161 -0.85 19.58 2.75
CA GLY A 161 -2.13 20.26 2.81
C GLY A 161 -2.83 20.03 4.15
N ARG A 162 -3.75 20.93 4.48
CA ARG A 162 -4.79 20.63 5.48
C ARG A 162 -5.90 19.73 4.89
N SER A 163 -5.84 19.42 3.60
CA SER A 163 -6.80 18.56 2.92
C SER A 163 -6.58 17.10 3.34
N ASP A 164 -7.44 16.62 4.23
CA ASP A 164 -7.61 15.21 4.60
C ASP A 164 -9.11 14.91 4.51
N GLY A 165 -9.51 14.33 3.38
CA GLY A 165 -10.90 14.01 3.08
C GLY A 165 -11.14 12.51 3.19
N TRP A 166 -12.34 12.15 3.64
CA TRP A 166 -12.82 10.78 3.76
C TRP A 166 -14.14 10.66 3.03
N TRP A 167 -14.27 9.64 2.18
CA TRP A 167 -15.47 9.33 1.44
C TRP A 167 -15.84 7.87 1.65
N ARG A 168 -17.13 7.64 1.90
CA ARG A 168 -17.73 6.31 1.96
C ARG A 168 -18.44 6.03 0.64
N TYR A 169 -18.32 4.78 0.19
CA TYR A 169 -18.96 4.25 -1.00
C TYR A 169 -19.73 3.00 -0.63
N GLU A 170 -21.01 2.99 -0.96
CA GLU A 170 -21.88 1.83 -0.81
C GLU A 170 -21.86 1.00 -2.11
N GLY A 171 -22.06 -0.32 -1.99
CA GLY A 171 -22.07 -1.21 -3.14
C GLY A 171 -23.17 -0.84 -4.15
N VAL A 172 -22.83 -0.86 -5.45
CA VAL A 172 -23.71 -0.46 -6.57
C VAL A 172 -25.06 -1.20 -6.62
N GLY A 173 -25.19 -2.34 -5.92
CA GLY A 173 -26.42 -3.14 -5.88
C GLY A 173 -27.42 -2.81 -4.77
N ALA A 174 -27.10 -1.91 -3.82
CA ALA A 174 -27.96 -1.68 -2.66
C ALA A 174 -29.21 -0.82 -2.97
N GLY A 175 -29.20 -0.02 -4.04
CA GLY A 175 -30.21 1.02 -4.29
C GLY A 175 -31.23 0.76 -5.39
N ALA A 176 -31.07 -0.28 -6.23
CA ALA A 176 -31.92 -0.44 -7.42
C ALA A 176 -33.27 -1.14 -7.18
N GLY A 177 -33.57 -1.58 -5.95
CA GLY A 177 -34.74 -2.42 -5.65
C GLY A 177 -35.79 -1.81 -4.71
N ALA A 178 -35.57 -0.62 -4.15
CA ALA A 178 -36.53 0.01 -3.25
C ALA A 178 -37.12 1.25 -3.93
N GLY A 179 -38.17 1.04 -4.73
CA GLY A 179 -39.04 2.13 -5.16
C GLY A 179 -39.64 2.80 -3.92
N GLY A 180 -39.35 4.08 -3.71
CA GLY A 180 -39.84 4.80 -2.54
C GLY A 180 -39.36 6.24 -2.47
N GLY A 181 -39.97 7.10 -3.30
CA GLY A 181 -40.08 8.53 -3.05
C GLY A 181 -38.77 9.32 -3.16
N GLU A 182 -38.51 9.82 -4.36
CA GLU A 182 -37.81 11.09 -4.54
C GLU A 182 -38.65 12.17 -3.84
N LYS A 183 -38.35 12.41 -2.55
CA LYS A 183 -38.79 13.60 -1.85
C LYS A 183 -37.76 14.66 -2.18
N ASP A 184 -38.14 15.55 -3.09
CA ASP A 184 -37.51 16.85 -3.24
C ASP A 184 -37.36 17.46 -1.84
N MET A 185 -36.12 17.54 -1.35
CA MET A 185 -35.83 18.39 -0.21
C MET A 185 -35.80 19.80 -0.75
N ASP A 186 -36.86 20.55 -0.42
CA ASP A 186 -36.97 21.99 -0.61
C ASP A 186 -35.65 22.70 -0.30
N GLU A 187 -35.26 23.57 -1.23
CA GLU A 187 -34.17 24.52 -1.10
C GLU A 187 -34.46 25.50 0.05
N GLY A 188 -33.93 25.20 1.23
CA GLY A 188 -33.88 26.10 2.37
C GLY A 188 -32.67 27.03 2.28
N GLU A 189 -32.96 28.31 2.11
CA GLU A 189 -32.17 29.55 2.26
C GLU A 189 -30.66 29.44 2.63
N GLU A 190 -29.86 30.19 1.86
CA GLU A 190 -28.45 30.51 2.11
C GLU A 190 -28.23 31.15 3.49
N GLY A 191 -28.01 30.32 4.50
CA GLY A 191 -27.36 30.72 5.75
C GLY A 191 -25.86 30.48 5.65
N THR A 192 -25.06 31.55 5.55
CA THR A 192 -23.61 31.54 5.81
C THR A 192 -23.34 31.21 7.29
N GLY A 193 -23.52 29.95 7.66
CA GLY A 193 -23.23 29.40 8.99
C GLY A 193 -22.15 28.33 8.88
N GLY A 194 -20.95 28.63 9.38
CA GLY A 194 -19.84 27.67 9.47
C GLY A 194 -20.17 26.52 10.41
N GLY A 195 -20.78 25.46 9.88
CA GLY A 195 -21.08 24.21 10.57
C GLY A 195 -20.20 23.06 10.09
N GLU A 196 -18.92 23.02 10.47
CA GLU A 196 -18.03 21.86 10.30
C GLU A 196 -18.38 20.72 11.30
N GLY A 197 -19.65 20.34 11.39
CA GLY A 197 -20.19 19.43 12.41
C GLY A 197 -20.51 18.01 11.96
N GLY A 198 -20.14 17.61 10.73
CA GLY A 198 -20.30 16.22 10.29
C GLY A 198 -19.31 15.31 11.01
N GLU A 199 -19.79 14.44 11.90
CA GLU A 199 -18.96 13.45 12.59
C GLU A 199 -18.22 12.60 11.55
N LYS A 200 -16.88 12.74 11.52
CA LYS A 200 -16.04 12.04 10.55
C LYS A 200 -16.20 10.53 10.80
N PRO A 201 -16.60 9.74 9.79
CA PRO A 201 -16.76 8.31 9.98
C PRO A 201 -15.44 7.72 10.47
N THR A 202 -15.48 7.03 11.60
CA THR A 202 -14.27 6.43 12.15
C THR A 202 -13.94 5.13 11.41
N VAL A 203 -12.66 4.82 11.20
CA VAL A 203 -12.21 3.52 10.65
C VAL A 203 -12.86 2.35 11.39
N PHE A 204 -13.13 2.55 12.68
CA PHE A 204 -13.82 1.62 13.56
C PHE A 204 -15.28 1.37 13.15
N GLU A 205 -16.08 2.42 12.91
CA GLU A 205 -17.50 2.30 12.53
C GLU A 205 -17.70 1.44 11.28
N ILE A 206 -16.70 1.40 10.39
CA ILE A 206 -16.82 0.73 9.09
C ILE A 206 -16.40 -0.73 9.16
N LEU A 207 -15.36 -1.03 9.92
CA LEU A 207 -15.02 -2.42 10.27
C LEU A 207 -16.14 -3.06 11.12
N ASN A 208 -16.87 -2.25 11.92
CA ASN A 208 -18.06 -2.68 12.66
C ASN A 208 -19.34 -2.76 11.81
N ALA A 209 -19.53 -1.90 10.80
CA ALA A 209 -20.74 -1.88 9.98
C ALA A 209 -20.97 -3.20 9.22
N LYS A 210 -19.90 -3.94 8.90
CA LYS A 210 -20.01 -5.30 8.35
C LYS A 210 -20.22 -6.38 9.42
N TYR A 211 -19.67 -6.20 10.63
CA TYR A 211 -19.98 -7.11 11.74
C TYR A 211 -21.49 -7.22 12.00
N HIS A 212 -22.21 -6.11 11.80
CA HIS A 212 -23.68 -6.05 11.83
C HIS A 212 -24.39 -6.90 10.74
N ALA A 213 -23.76 -7.14 9.58
CA ALA A 213 -24.34 -7.91 8.47
C ALA A 213 -24.01 -9.41 8.55
N ASP A 214 -22.80 -9.76 9.01
CA ASP A 214 -22.32 -11.15 9.11
C ASP A 214 -22.98 -11.92 10.27
N CYS A 215 -23.45 -11.23 11.31
CA CYS A 215 -24.11 -11.88 12.45
C CYS A 215 -25.52 -12.41 12.15
N LEU A 216 -26.10 -12.14 10.97
CA LEU A 216 -27.48 -12.50 10.65
C LEU A 216 -27.65 -13.67 9.66
N ARG A 217 -26.63 -14.12 8.90
CA ARG A 217 -26.78 -15.27 7.97
C ARG A 217 -25.49 -16.08 7.85
N GLY A 218 -25.60 -17.40 8.03
CA GLY A 218 -24.46 -18.32 8.05
C GLY A 218 -23.65 -18.35 6.75
N CYS A 219 -22.33 -18.22 6.88
CA CYS A 219 -21.22 -18.71 6.04
C CYS A 219 -21.47 -18.89 4.53
N ARG A 220 -22.16 -17.95 3.89
CA ARG A 220 -22.04 -17.70 2.46
C ARG A 220 -21.61 -16.26 2.32
N ASP A 221 -20.38 -16.06 1.88
CA ASP A 221 -19.86 -14.73 1.54
C ASP A 221 -20.91 -14.04 0.67
N ASN A 222 -21.29 -12.80 1.02
CA ASN A 222 -22.22 -12.07 0.18
C ASN A 222 -21.53 -11.90 -1.18
N PRO A 223 -22.14 -12.31 -2.31
CA PRO A 223 -21.50 -12.21 -3.63
C PRO A 223 -21.06 -10.78 -4.00
N GLN A 224 -21.55 -9.77 -3.27
CA GLN A 224 -21.18 -8.37 -3.44
C GLN A 224 -20.02 -7.91 -2.54
N ASP A 225 -19.50 -8.77 -1.67
CA ASP A 225 -18.40 -8.42 -0.78
C ASP A 225 -17.11 -8.20 -1.56
N TYR A 226 -16.41 -7.10 -1.26
CA TYR A 226 -15.08 -6.85 -1.78
C TYR A 226 -14.09 -7.82 -1.14
N THR A 227 -13.39 -8.56 -2.01
CA THR A 227 -12.32 -9.51 -1.67
C THR A 227 -10.95 -8.99 -2.07
N ALA A 228 -10.90 -7.98 -2.93
CA ALA A 228 -9.68 -7.21 -3.21
C ALA A 228 -10.00 -5.79 -3.68
N VAL A 229 -9.04 -4.87 -3.48
CA VAL A 229 -9.07 -3.52 -4.02
C VAL A 229 -7.66 -3.09 -4.42
N HIS A 230 -7.54 -2.36 -5.53
CA HIS A 230 -6.28 -1.79 -5.99
C HIS A 230 -6.48 -0.43 -6.64
N LEU A 231 -5.68 0.55 -6.24
CA LEU A 231 -5.69 1.91 -6.75
C LEU A 231 -4.79 2.01 -7.99
N LEU A 232 -5.33 2.57 -9.07
CA LEU A 232 -4.57 2.88 -10.28
C LEU A 232 -3.96 4.29 -10.23
N GLY A 233 -4.49 5.14 -9.34
CA GLY A 233 -4.06 6.51 -9.10
C GLY A 233 -5.12 7.55 -9.46
N SER A 234 -4.82 8.83 -9.20
CA SER A 234 -5.73 9.93 -9.51
C SER A 234 -5.59 10.47 -10.94
N HIS A 235 -4.56 10.09 -11.71
CA HIS A 235 -4.33 10.46 -13.12
C HIS A 235 -4.59 11.94 -13.47
N GLY A 236 -4.28 12.85 -12.54
CA GLY A 236 -4.51 14.30 -12.73
C GLY A 236 -5.96 14.74 -12.50
N TRP A 237 -6.81 13.87 -11.98
CA TRP A 237 -8.18 14.18 -11.62
C TRP A 237 -8.25 14.59 -10.16
N GLU A 238 -8.64 15.83 -9.94
CA GLU A 238 -8.70 16.36 -8.59
C GLU A 238 -9.74 15.62 -7.73
N ASN A 239 -10.81 15.11 -8.35
CA ASN A 239 -11.98 14.60 -7.65
C ASN A 239 -12.38 13.16 -8.04
N ALA A 240 -11.47 12.39 -8.63
CA ALA A 240 -11.76 10.99 -8.93
C ALA A 240 -10.50 10.12 -8.81
N VAL A 241 -10.71 8.90 -8.34
CA VAL A 241 -9.70 7.86 -8.22
C VAL A 241 -10.20 6.63 -8.96
N ILE A 242 -9.35 6.01 -9.77
CA ILE A 242 -9.67 4.72 -10.37
C ILE A 242 -9.15 3.61 -9.47
N ALA A 243 -10.02 2.64 -9.22
CA ALA A 243 -9.66 1.40 -8.56
C ALA A 243 -10.12 0.20 -9.37
N VAL A 244 -9.44 -0.92 -9.20
CA VAL A 244 -9.97 -2.24 -9.58
C VAL A 244 -10.42 -2.93 -8.31
N VAL A 245 -11.64 -3.43 -8.32
CA VAL A 245 -12.24 -4.16 -7.21
C VAL A 245 -12.55 -5.59 -7.62
N GLY A 246 -12.28 -6.49 -6.69
CA GLY A 246 -12.64 -7.89 -6.77
C GLY A 246 -13.80 -8.18 -5.84
N ARG A 247 -14.83 -8.88 -6.31
CA ARG A 247 -15.99 -9.29 -5.49
C ARG A 247 -16.00 -10.79 -5.22
N ALA A 248 -16.66 -11.21 -4.14
CA ALA A 248 -16.91 -12.61 -3.78
C ALA A 248 -17.82 -13.37 -4.77
N SER A 249 -18.54 -12.66 -5.66
CA SER A 249 -19.22 -13.28 -6.82
C SER A 249 -18.25 -13.70 -7.92
N GLY A 250 -17.11 -13.03 -7.96
CA GLY A 250 -16.15 -13.15 -9.02
C GLY A 250 -16.10 -12.09 -10.05
N ALA A 251 -16.94 -11.09 -9.89
CA ALA A 251 -16.80 -9.89 -10.65
C ALA A 251 -15.45 -9.25 -10.35
N LEU A 252 -14.68 -9.05 -11.41
CA LEU A 252 -13.52 -8.20 -11.43
C LEU A 252 -13.92 -6.92 -12.15
N GLU A 253 -13.99 -5.81 -11.44
CA GLU A 253 -14.57 -4.57 -11.95
C GLU A 253 -13.58 -3.41 -11.83
N MET A 254 -13.50 -2.60 -12.88
CA MET A 254 -12.87 -1.29 -12.76
C MET A 254 -13.93 -0.28 -12.31
N VAL A 255 -13.63 0.46 -11.26
CA VAL A 255 -14.54 1.45 -10.67
C VAL A 255 -13.90 2.82 -10.61
N LYS A 256 -14.70 3.85 -10.88
CA LYS A 256 -14.37 5.26 -10.65
C LYS A 256 -14.99 5.71 -9.33
N LEU A 257 -14.14 6.17 -8.43
CA LEU A 257 -14.46 6.65 -7.09
C LEU A 257 -14.37 8.16 -7.07
N THR A 258 -15.53 8.83 -7.11
CA THR A 258 -15.58 10.29 -7.13
C THR A 258 -15.53 10.87 -5.71
N THR A 259 -14.55 11.75 -5.47
CA THR A 259 -14.26 12.38 -4.19
C THR A 259 -14.60 13.86 -4.25
N GLY A 260 -15.90 14.19 -4.22
CA GLY A 260 -16.38 15.59 -4.20
C GLY A 260 -16.36 16.18 -2.78
N ALA A 261 -15.98 17.45 -2.63
CA ALA A 261 -16.08 18.14 -1.34
C ALA A 261 -17.54 18.19 -0.86
N GLY A 262 -17.78 17.82 0.41
CA GLY A 262 -19.11 17.90 1.03
C GLY A 262 -20.16 16.91 0.50
N ARG A 263 -19.80 15.98 -0.38
CA ARG A 263 -20.72 14.97 -0.93
C ARG A 263 -20.27 13.55 -0.58
N ALA A 264 -21.24 12.66 -0.42
CA ALA A 264 -20.95 11.22 -0.35
C ALA A 264 -20.19 10.80 -1.62
N GLY A 265 -19.26 9.85 -1.46
CA GLY A 265 -18.52 9.33 -2.59
C GLY A 265 -19.47 8.59 -3.52
N ARG A 266 -19.40 8.87 -4.83
CA ARG A 266 -20.15 8.09 -5.83
C ARG A 266 -19.19 7.14 -6.54
N MET A 267 -19.54 5.86 -6.51
CA MET A 267 -18.84 4.80 -7.23
C MET A 267 -19.58 4.49 -8.52
N SER A 268 -18.85 4.39 -9.62
CA SER A 268 -19.39 3.99 -10.93
C SER A 268 -18.52 2.89 -11.52
N VAL A 269 -19.15 1.82 -12.01
CA VAL A 269 -18.45 0.73 -12.71
C VAL A 269 -18.12 1.21 -14.11
N LEU A 270 -16.84 1.24 -14.44
CA LEU A 270 -16.33 1.63 -15.76
C LEU A 270 -16.25 0.43 -16.72
N GLY A 271 -16.01 -0.76 -16.19
CA GLY A 271 -15.90 -1.98 -16.98
C GLY A 271 -15.79 -3.20 -16.08
N GLN A 272 -16.14 -4.37 -16.63
CA GLN A 272 -16.07 -5.65 -15.94
C GLN A 272 -15.21 -6.61 -16.75
N PHE A 273 -14.14 -7.12 -16.14
CA PHE A 273 -13.26 -8.09 -16.76
C PHE A 273 -13.95 -9.45 -16.80
N GLU A 274 -13.83 -10.14 -17.94
CA GLU A 274 -14.26 -11.52 -18.03
C GLU A 274 -13.37 -12.38 -17.15
N THR A 275 -13.97 -13.02 -16.16
CA THR A 275 -13.29 -14.05 -15.39
C THR A 275 -13.58 -15.41 -16.03
N PRO A 276 -12.59 -16.31 -16.14
CA PRO A 276 -12.68 -17.54 -16.93
C PRO A 276 -13.63 -18.61 -16.40
N VAL A 277 -14.54 -18.27 -15.48
CA VAL A 277 -15.29 -19.26 -14.70
C VAL A 277 -16.79 -19.01 -14.73
N ARG A 278 -17.53 -20.11 -14.89
CA ARG A 278 -18.99 -20.15 -14.91
C ARG A 278 -19.57 -19.85 -13.51
N LYS A 279 -20.68 -19.10 -13.50
CA LYS A 279 -21.33 -18.41 -12.37
C LYS A 279 -21.74 -19.25 -11.13
N SER A 280 -21.57 -20.57 -11.10
CA SER A 280 -22.25 -21.43 -10.10
C SER A 280 -21.40 -21.96 -8.94
N GLU A 281 -20.07 -21.85 -8.95
CA GLU A 281 -19.20 -22.44 -7.91
C GLU A 281 -18.03 -21.54 -7.50
N TRP A 282 -18.27 -20.23 -7.43
CA TRP A 282 -17.24 -19.24 -7.09
C TRP A 282 -17.30 -18.79 -5.62
N SER A 283 -16.16 -18.90 -4.94
CA SER A 283 -15.81 -18.09 -3.78
C SER A 283 -14.39 -17.57 -4.03
N PRO A 284 -14.22 -16.53 -4.85
CA PRO A 284 -12.93 -15.99 -5.19
C PRO A 284 -12.32 -15.32 -3.98
N ARG A 285 -11.21 -15.90 -3.54
CA ARG A 285 -10.26 -15.19 -2.72
C ARG A 285 -9.36 -14.47 -3.70
N ILE A 286 -9.75 -13.25 -4.05
CA ILE A 286 -8.98 -12.46 -5.01
C ILE A 286 -7.69 -12.09 -4.33
N GLY A 287 -6.62 -12.66 -4.86
CA GLY A 287 -5.29 -12.33 -4.42
C GLY A 287 -5.01 -10.85 -4.64
N LYS A 288 -4.50 -10.17 -3.60
CA LYS A 288 -4.10 -8.75 -3.66
C LYS A 288 -3.37 -8.45 -4.95
N TYR A 289 -3.97 -7.63 -5.81
CA TYR A 289 -3.36 -7.07 -6.99
C TYR A 289 -2.02 -6.44 -6.63
N SER A 290 -1.10 -6.42 -7.58
CA SER A 290 -0.12 -5.36 -7.58
C SER A 290 0.19 -4.92 -8.99
N SER A 291 0.44 -3.62 -9.08
CA SER A 291 1.37 -3.01 -10.00
C SER A 291 0.96 -3.04 -11.47
N ILE A 292 0.09 -2.09 -11.83
CA ILE A 292 0.24 -1.39 -13.12
C ILE A 292 1.69 -0.90 -13.18
N LEU A 293 2.53 -1.61 -13.92
CA LEU A 293 3.74 -1.01 -14.42
C LEU A 293 3.38 -0.36 -15.74
N PRO A 294 3.58 0.97 -15.88
CA PRO A 294 3.49 1.58 -17.18
C PRO A 294 4.48 0.84 -18.09
N HIS A 295 3.97 0.18 -19.13
CA HIS A 295 4.83 -0.45 -20.11
C HIS A 295 5.69 0.64 -20.77
N VAL A 296 7.00 0.60 -20.54
CA VAL A 296 7.93 1.62 -21.04
C VAL A 296 8.06 1.47 -22.55
N GLY A 297 7.66 2.50 -23.31
CA GLY A 297 7.95 2.59 -24.76
C GLY A 297 6.74 2.57 -25.69
N SER A 298 5.54 2.27 -25.19
CA SER A 298 4.29 2.38 -25.95
C SER A 298 3.63 3.71 -25.58
N GLY A 299 3.43 4.62 -26.54
CA GLY A 299 2.66 5.85 -26.32
C GLY A 299 1.25 5.63 -25.76
N ASN A 300 0.76 4.38 -25.79
CA ASN A 300 -0.41 3.94 -25.03
C ASN A 300 0.01 3.36 -23.67
N GLN A 301 -0.48 3.96 -22.59
CA GLN A 301 -0.25 3.50 -21.21
C GLN A 301 -1.07 2.25 -20.92
N TYR A 302 -0.50 1.08 -21.18
CA TYR A 302 -1.02 -0.19 -20.69
C TYR A 302 -0.28 -0.60 -19.42
N GLY A 303 -1.06 -1.02 -18.42
CA GLY A 303 -0.60 -1.77 -17.26
C GLY A 303 -0.87 -3.26 -17.42
N LEU A 304 -0.15 -4.06 -16.65
CA LEU A 304 -0.49 -5.46 -16.41
C LEU A 304 -1.20 -5.58 -15.07
N MET A 305 -2.13 -6.53 -14.98
CA MET A 305 -2.85 -6.87 -13.76
C MET A 305 -2.95 -8.38 -13.65
N SER A 306 -2.63 -8.95 -12.49
CA SER A 306 -2.90 -10.36 -12.20
C SER A 306 -4.12 -10.50 -11.29
N ALA A 307 -4.91 -11.54 -11.50
CA ALA A 307 -5.95 -11.95 -10.56
C ALA A 307 -5.90 -13.48 -10.36
N GLY A 308 -5.97 -13.91 -9.11
CA GLY A 308 -6.12 -15.32 -8.73
C GLY A 308 -7.53 -15.62 -8.23
N ALA A 309 -8.01 -16.83 -8.48
CA ALA A 309 -9.29 -17.33 -7.99
C ALA A 309 -9.24 -18.84 -7.76
N ARG A 310 -10.11 -19.31 -6.87
CA ARG A 310 -10.37 -20.73 -6.66
C ARG A 310 -11.59 -21.16 -7.47
N THR A 311 -11.47 -22.31 -8.13
CA THR A 311 -12.44 -22.93 -9.05
C THR A 311 -12.71 -24.35 -8.62
N GLY A 312 -13.65 -24.55 -7.70
CA GLY A 312 -13.92 -25.87 -7.13
C GLY A 312 -12.68 -26.46 -6.44
N LEU A 313 -12.09 -27.47 -7.06
CA LEU A 313 -10.88 -28.15 -6.58
C LEU A 313 -9.58 -27.59 -7.16
N THR A 314 -9.63 -26.78 -8.23
CA THR A 314 -8.43 -26.18 -8.82
C THR A 314 -8.35 -24.70 -8.50
N SER A 315 -7.15 -24.14 -8.55
CA SER A 315 -6.96 -22.68 -8.49
C SER A 315 -6.43 -22.18 -9.81
N ARG A 316 -6.86 -20.99 -10.22
CA ARG A 316 -6.46 -20.37 -11.50
C ARG A 316 -5.99 -18.95 -11.25
N PHE A 317 -4.98 -18.52 -11.99
CA PHE A 317 -4.63 -17.11 -12.05
C PHE A 317 -4.45 -16.66 -13.49
N ALA A 318 -4.81 -15.41 -13.73
CA ALA A 318 -4.89 -14.82 -15.04
C ALA A 318 -4.17 -13.46 -15.05
N LEU A 319 -3.57 -13.14 -16.20
CA LEU A 319 -2.95 -11.85 -16.48
C LEU A 319 -3.83 -11.06 -17.44
N TYR A 320 -4.13 -9.82 -17.11
CA TYR A 320 -4.94 -8.90 -17.90
C TYR A 320 -4.09 -7.71 -18.33
N ARG A 321 -4.35 -7.21 -19.54
CA ARG A 321 -3.90 -5.88 -19.96
C ARG A 321 -4.94 -4.87 -19.53
N VAL A 322 -4.51 -3.89 -18.75
CA VAL A 322 -5.37 -2.81 -18.28
C VAL A 322 -4.96 -1.54 -19.01
N ARG A 323 -5.85 -1.00 -19.83
CA ARG A 323 -5.66 0.32 -20.41
C ARG A 323 -6.03 1.35 -19.37
N ILE A 324 -5.09 2.22 -19.04
CA ILE A 324 -5.40 3.39 -18.21
C ILE A 324 -6.02 4.43 -19.15
N PRO A 325 -7.27 4.87 -18.92
CA PRO A 325 -7.87 5.91 -19.74
C PRO A 325 -7.07 7.21 -19.60
N SER A 326 -6.80 7.87 -20.72
CA SER A 326 -6.42 9.28 -20.73
C SER A 326 -7.65 10.13 -20.37
N ASN A 327 -7.43 11.38 -19.96
CA ASN A 327 -8.46 12.29 -19.39
C ASN A 327 -9.81 12.35 -20.11
N ASP A 328 -9.86 12.08 -21.43
CA ASP A 328 -11.04 12.34 -22.25
C ASP A 328 -11.79 11.11 -22.76
N ASP A 329 -11.29 9.87 -22.59
CA ASP A 329 -11.96 8.68 -23.13
C ASP A 329 -11.99 7.51 -22.12
N PHE A 330 -13.14 7.37 -21.46
CA PHE A 330 -13.39 6.38 -20.40
C PHE A 330 -13.81 5.01 -20.93
N GLN A 331 -13.54 4.69 -22.19
CA GLN A 331 -13.75 3.34 -22.68
C GLN A 331 -12.61 2.44 -22.21
N VAL A 332 -12.80 1.92 -21.00
CA VAL A 332 -12.12 0.69 -20.58
C VAL A 332 -12.78 -0.41 -21.40
N THR A 333 -12.04 -1.01 -22.34
CA THR A 333 -12.43 -2.29 -22.92
C THR A 333 -11.90 -3.36 -21.99
N PRO A 334 -12.69 -3.87 -21.03
CA PRO A 334 -12.31 -5.05 -20.30
C PRO A 334 -12.05 -6.16 -21.32
N GLY A 335 -10.83 -6.66 -21.32
CA GLY A 335 -10.40 -7.69 -22.25
C GLY A 335 -10.49 -9.07 -21.62
N THR A 336 -10.53 -10.08 -22.48
CA THR A 336 -10.15 -11.44 -22.10
C THR A 336 -8.73 -11.42 -21.52
N PRO A 337 -8.43 -12.33 -20.58
CA PRO A 337 -7.07 -12.43 -20.06
C PRO A 337 -6.07 -12.72 -21.18
N VAL A 338 -4.89 -12.10 -21.07
CA VAL A 338 -3.74 -12.32 -21.96
C VAL A 338 -3.22 -13.75 -21.81
N SER A 339 -3.24 -14.26 -20.59
CA SER A 339 -2.72 -15.57 -20.25
C SER A 339 -3.36 -16.07 -18.97
N GLU A 340 -3.53 -17.38 -18.89
CA GLU A 340 -4.04 -18.07 -17.71
C GLU A 340 -3.15 -19.25 -17.35
N VAL A 341 -3.05 -19.51 -16.05
CA VAL A 341 -2.39 -20.70 -15.51
C VAL A 341 -3.35 -21.35 -14.52
N GLU A 342 -3.62 -22.63 -14.76
CA GLU A 342 -4.36 -23.49 -13.84
C GLU A 342 -3.37 -24.29 -12.99
N MET A 343 -3.65 -24.33 -11.70
CA MET A 343 -2.92 -25.09 -10.69
C MET A 343 -3.67 -26.37 -10.37
N SER A 344 -2.91 -27.42 -10.10
CA SER A 344 -3.48 -28.73 -9.75
C SER A 344 -4.11 -28.65 -8.35
N ALA A 345 -5.10 -29.51 -8.07
CA ALA A 345 -5.76 -29.54 -6.77
C ALA A 345 -4.81 -29.78 -5.58
N GLY A 346 -3.66 -30.44 -5.82
CA GLY A 346 -2.62 -30.67 -4.81
C GLY A 346 -1.65 -29.51 -4.59
N ASP A 347 -1.66 -28.48 -5.46
CA ASP A 347 -0.71 -27.37 -5.35
C ASP A 347 -1.08 -26.36 -4.24
N GLY A 348 -2.28 -26.48 -3.68
CA GLY A 348 -2.86 -25.54 -2.72
C GLY A 348 -3.77 -24.51 -3.39
N ASP A 349 -4.43 -23.70 -2.55
CA ASP A 349 -5.31 -22.64 -3.00
C ASP A 349 -4.56 -21.32 -3.16
N ILE A 350 -4.87 -20.56 -4.20
CA ILE A 350 -4.25 -19.22 -4.36
C ILE A 350 -4.79 -18.29 -3.29
N TRP A 351 -3.88 -17.64 -2.57
CA TRP A 351 -4.19 -16.64 -1.56
C TRP A 351 -3.90 -15.21 -2.02
N SER A 352 -2.75 -14.99 -2.67
CA SER A 352 -2.39 -13.67 -3.21
C SER A 352 -1.59 -13.74 -4.51
N THR A 353 -1.73 -12.74 -5.38
CA THR A 353 -1.00 -12.64 -6.67
C THR A 353 -0.42 -11.25 -6.87
N ASN A 354 0.90 -11.10 -6.75
CA ASN A 354 1.59 -9.82 -6.76
C ASN A 354 2.63 -9.77 -7.91
N LEU A 355 2.41 -8.93 -8.92
CA LEU A 355 3.42 -8.51 -9.87
C LEU A 355 4.60 -7.81 -9.18
N LEU A 356 5.74 -8.50 -9.16
CA LEU A 356 7.01 -7.97 -8.67
C LEU A 356 7.63 -7.03 -9.71
N SER A 357 7.47 -7.33 -11.00
CA SER A 357 7.93 -6.54 -12.15
C SER A 357 7.04 -6.84 -13.37
N PRO A 358 7.28 -6.23 -14.55
CA PRO A 358 6.56 -6.63 -15.76
C PRO A 358 6.92 -8.05 -16.21
N GLU A 359 7.98 -8.63 -15.62
CA GLU A 359 8.57 -9.92 -15.96
C GLU A 359 8.34 -10.98 -14.88
N TYR A 360 7.87 -10.60 -13.68
CA TYR A 360 7.77 -11.51 -12.54
C TYR A 360 6.45 -11.36 -11.79
N LEU A 361 5.78 -12.48 -11.56
CA LEU A 361 4.55 -12.60 -10.78
C LEU A 361 4.77 -13.53 -9.59
N ALA A 362 4.63 -13.02 -8.36
CA ALA A 362 4.59 -13.82 -7.16
C ALA A 362 3.16 -14.31 -6.90
N VAL A 363 3.01 -15.59 -6.58
CA VAL A 363 1.75 -16.24 -6.21
C VAL A 363 1.95 -16.89 -4.87
N THR A 364 1.19 -16.45 -3.87
CA THR A 364 1.14 -17.11 -2.56
C THR A 364 -0.03 -18.09 -2.53
N LYS A 365 0.16 -19.18 -1.81
CA LYS A 365 -0.75 -20.31 -1.71
C LYS A 365 -1.02 -20.64 -0.25
N THR A 366 -2.24 -21.06 0.02
CA THR A 366 -2.64 -21.72 1.26
C THR A 366 -2.76 -23.22 1.06
N ASN A 367 -2.59 -24.01 2.12
CA ASN A 367 -2.67 -25.48 2.08
C ASN A 367 -1.65 -26.13 1.11
N SER A 368 -0.59 -25.41 0.74
CA SER A 368 0.48 -25.94 -0.10
C SER A 368 1.58 -26.50 0.79
N HIS A 369 1.83 -27.80 0.70
CA HIS A 369 2.85 -28.45 1.54
C HIS A 369 4.28 -28.22 1.04
N GLU A 370 4.46 -28.05 -0.26
CA GLU A 370 5.79 -27.96 -0.87
C GLU A 370 6.24 -26.52 -1.15
N SER A 371 5.35 -25.69 -1.69
CA SER A 371 5.70 -24.38 -2.24
C SER A 371 4.62 -23.32 -2.00
N PRO A 372 4.42 -22.88 -0.74
CA PRO A 372 3.45 -21.86 -0.38
C PRO A 372 3.68 -20.51 -1.06
N LEU A 373 4.86 -20.26 -1.62
CA LEU A 373 5.13 -19.09 -2.44
C LEU A 373 5.87 -19.51 -3.72
N CYS A 374 5.34 -19.13 -4.87
CA CYS A 374 5.94 -19.34 -6.18
C CYS A 374 6.13 -18.01 -6.90
N VAL A 375 7.17 -17.91 -7.71
CA VAL A 375 7.38 -16.79 -8.64
C VAL A 375 7.40 -17.33 -10.06
N TYR A 376 6.59 -16.72 -10.91
CA TYR A 376 6.43 -17.05 -12.32
C TYR A 376 7.04 -15.95 -13.17
N ALA A 377 7.67 -16.34 -14.29
CA ALA A 377 8.09 -15.38 -15.30
C ALA A 377 6.92 -14.99 -16.20
N ILE A 378 6.89 -13.73 -16.61
CA ILE A 378 5.97 -13.15 -17.57
C ILE A 378 6.78 -12.88 -18.83
N ALA A 379 6.36 -13.53 -19.91
CA ALA A 379 6.87 -13.32 -21.25
C ALA A 379 5.87 -12.50 -22.08
N PRO A 380 6.26 -11.99 -23.26
CA PRO A 380 5.36 -11.20 -24.12
C PRO A 380 4.07 -11.93 -24.50
N ASP A 381 4.12 -13.27 -24.56
CA ASP A 381 3.01 -14.17 -24.85
C ASP A 381 2.17 -14.54 -23.62
N GLY A 382 2.60 -14.19 -22.40
CA GLY A 382 1.85 -14.51 -21.19
C GLY A 382 2.68 -14.99 -20.01
N ILE A 383 2.02 -15.65 -19.07
CA ILE A 383 2.66 -16.22 -17.89
C ILE A 383 3.23 -17.59 -18.25
N ARG A 384 4.49 -17.85 -17.85
CA ARG A 384 5.08 -19.19 -17.96
C ARG A 384 4.34 -20.15 -17.04
N LYS A 385 3.98 -21.34 -17.54
CA LYS A 385 3.23 -22.35 -16.77
C LYS A 385 3.97 -22.89 -15.55
N ARG A 386 5.31 -22.94 -15.61
CA ARG A 386 6.16 -23.40 -14.50
C ARG A 386 6.74 -22.22 -13.73
N PRO A 387 6.75 -22.27 -12.39
CA PRO A 387 7.40 -21.22 -11.61
C PRO A 387 8.91 -21.24 -11.89
N ILE A 388 9.50 -20.05 -12.02
CA ILE A 388 10.96 -19.90 -12.09
C ILE A 388 11.61 -20.14 -10.73
N ARG A 389 10.84 -19.93 -9.66
CA ARG A 389 11.29 -20.18 -8.30
C ARG A 389 10.12 -20.53 -7.39
N SER A 390 10.38 -21.46 -6.49
CA SER A 390 9.47 -21.82 -5.40
C SER A 390 10.20 -21.64 -4.07
N PHE A 391 9.47 -21.15 -3.07
CA PHE A 391 9.97 -20.93 -1.72
C PHE A 391 9.28 -21.95 -0.81
N PRO A 392 10.04 -22.89 -0.22
CA PRO A 392 9.47 -23.90 0.65
C PRO A 392 9.02 -23.29 1.98
N ASN A 393 8.25 -24.08 2.72
CA ASN A 393 7.80 -23.69 4.04
C ASN A 393 9.01 -23.37 4.96
N PRO A 394 9.02 -22.19 5.60
CA PRO A 394 10.07 -21.74 6.49
C PRO A 394 10.40 -22.66 7.67
N LEU A 395 9.40 -23.35 8.23
CA LEU A 395 9.50 -23.97 9.54
C LEU A 395 9.95 -25.42 9.51
N GLY A 396 10.17 -26.03 8.33
CA GLY A 396 10.72 -27.38 8.20
C GLY A 396 9.97 -28.43 9.01
N PHE A 397 9.08 -29.19 8.34
CA PHE A 397 8.31 -30.31 8.87
C PHE A 397 7.05 -29.96 9.71
N GLY A 398 5.88 -30.32 9.16
CA GLY A 398 4.65 -30.59 9.92
C GLY A 398 3.66 -29.43 10.06
N ALA A 399 4.11 -28.20 10.34
CA ALA A 399 3.21 -27.06 10.45
C ALA A 399 3.00 -26.40 9.08
N SER A 400 1.81 -26.52 8.49
CA SER A 400 1.46 -25.78 7.27
C SER A 400 1.55 -24.28 7.58
N THR A 401 2.54 -23.60 7.00
CA THR A 401 2.57 -22.14 7.01
C THR A 401 2.22 -21.64 5.63
N ASP A 402 1.19 -20.81 5.58
CA ASP A 402 0.69 -20.22 4.35
C ASP A 402 1.42 -18.90 4.15
N ALA A 403 1.86 -18.64 2.92
CA ALA A 403 2.29 -17.30 2.57
C ALA A 403 1.04 -16.44 2.34
N THR A 404 0.90 -15.37 3.12
CA THR A 404 -0.34 -14.58 3.20
C THR A 404 -0.25 -13.28 2.42
N ALA A 405 0.95 -12.75 2.20
CA ALA A 405 1.14 -11.57 1.39
C ALA A 405 2.56 -11.53 0.84
N THR A 406 2.72 -10.82 -0.27
CA THR A 406 4.02 -10.35 -0.73
C THR A 406 3.97 -8.85 -0.92
N ALA A 407 5.11 -8.18 -0.79
CA ALA A 407 5.25 -6.75 -1.07
C ALA A 407 6.53 -6.56 -1.87
N ARG A 408 6.39 -6.02 -3.09
CA ARG A 408 7.53 -5.63 -3.91
C ARG A 408 8.34 -4.56 -3.20
N LEU A 409 9.65 -4.73 -3.19
CA LEU A 409 10.57 -3.72 -2.72
C LEU A 409 11.08 -2.93 -3.93
N GLN A 410 10.63 -1.68 -4.06
CA GLN A 410 11.18 -0.79 -5.08
C GLN A 410 12.55 -0.30 -4.60
N SER A 411 13.63 -0.69 -5.29
CA SER A 411 14.92 -0.03 -5.12
C SER A 411 14.80 1.40 -5.68
N PHE A 412 14.85 2.39 -4.79
CA PHE A 412 14.88 3.81 -5.18
C PHE A 412 16.23 4.20 -5.79
N ALA A 413 17.30 3.47 -5.45
CA ALA A 413 18.65 3.72 -5.93
C ALA A 413 18.95 3.06 -7.29
N GLY A 414 18.04 2.22 -7.82
CA GLY A 414 18.30 1.46 -9.05
C GLY A 414 19.33 0.34 -8.86
N GLU A 415 19.74 0.06 -7.63
CA GLU A 415 20.72 -0.98 -7.27
C GLU A 415 20.22 -2.38 -7.60
N PHE A 416 18.90 -2.59 -7.55
CA PHE A 416 18.25 -3.83 -7.98
C PHE A 416 17.32 -3.55 -9.16
N SER A 417 17.37 -4.40 -10.18
CA SER A 417 16.35 -4.33 -11.22
C SER A 417 14.98 -4.61 -10.59
N SER A 418 13.94 -3.94 -11.10
CA SER A 418 12.61 -4.00 -10.50
C SER A 418 12.14 -5.44 -10.29
N GLY A 419 11.69 -5.76 -9.07
CA GLY A 419 11.02 -7.03 -8.75
C GLY A 419 11.93 -8.20 -8.44
N GLN A 420 13.25 -7.99 -8.41
CA GLN A 420 14.17 -9.04 -7.95
C GLN A 420 14.09 -9.28 -6.45
N VAL A 421 13.69 -8.26 -5.69
CA VAL A 421 13.64 -8.30 -4.23
C VAL A 421 12.23 -7.99 -3.76
N PHE A 422 11.75 -8.77 -2.79
CA PHE A 422 10.43 -8.58 -2.20
C PHE A 422 10.36 -9.11 -0.76
N LEU A 423 9.37 -8.61 0.00
CA LEU A 423 9.00 -9.15 1.30
C LEU A 423 7.87 -10.17 1.13
N SER A 424 7.86 -11.19 1.98
CA SER A 424 6.76 -12.14 2.11
C SER A 424 6.33 -12.23 3.57
N ALA A 425 5.01 -12.21 3.80
CA ALA A 425 4.40 -12.43 5.10
C ALA A 425 3.81 -13.85 5.15
N TRP A 426 3.91 -14.47 6.32
CA TRP A 426 3.54 -15.87 6.54
C TRP A 426 2.51 -15.96 7.67
N SER A 427 1.69 -17.01 7.68
CA SER A 427 0.62 -17.20 8.67
C SER A 427 1.13 -17.28 10.12
N GLY A 428 2.40 -17.65 10.32
CA GLY A 428 3.08 -17.62 11.62
C GLY A 428 3.44 -16.22 12.14
N GLY A 429 3.15 -15.16 11.39
CA GLY A 429 3.56 -13.79 11.72
C GLY A 429 4.97 -13.42 11.25
N ASP A 430 5.67 -14.36 10.60
CA ASP A 430 7.01 -14.13 10.07
C ASP A 430 6.98 -13.23 8.83
N LEU A 431 7.95 -12.31 8.77
CA LEU A 431 8.27 -11.54 7.58
C LEU A 431 9.63 -12.01 7.03
N ARG A 432 9.70 -12.27 5.73
CA ARG A 432 10.93 -12.72 5.07
C ARG A 432 11.29 -11.85 3.90
N TYR A 433 12.55 -11.46 3.87
CA TYR A 433 13.20 -10.84 2.73
C TYR A 433 13.67 -11.90 1.74
N SER A 434 13.26 -11.79 0.49
CA SER A 434 13.58 -12.74 -0.58
C SER A 434 14.14 -12.02 -1.80
N SER A 435 15.20 -12.58 -2.39
CA SER A 435 15.80 -12.08 -3.63
C SER A 435 15.86 -13.20 -4.66
N LEU A 436 15.31 -13.01 -5.86
CA LEU A 436 15.16 -14.04 -6.91
C LEU A 436 16.46 -14.75 -7.28
N PHE A 437 17.60 -14.05 -7.26
CA PHE A 437 18.89 -14.57 -7.72
C PHE A 437 19.75 -15.18 -6.60
N TYR A 438 19.48 -14.83 -5.35
CA TYR A 438 20.25 -15.34 -4.22
C TYR A 438 19.46 -16.40 -3.46
N SER A 439 20.10 -17.54 -3.22
CA SER A 439 19.60 -18.58 -2.33
C SER A 439 19.71 -18.08 -0.89
N THR A 440 18.69 -17.32 -0.45
CA THR A 440 18.51 -16.85 0.94
C THR A 440 19.62 -15.94 1.47
N ILE A 441 19.31 -14.65 1.62
CA ILE A 441 20.05 -13.80 2.56
C ILE A 441 19.32 -13.97 3.90
N PRO A 442 19.91 -14.62 4.91
CA PRO A 442 19.27 -14.80 6.21
C PRO A 442 19.19 -13.45 6.92
N CYS A 443 18.12 -12.71 6.66
CA CYS A 443 17.71 -11.58 7.48
C CYS A 443 16.54 -12.04 8.35
N ASN A 444 16.83 -12.51 9.56
CA ASN A 444 15.80 -12.71 10.58
C ASN A 444 15.40 -11.33 11.12
N LEU A 445 14.40 -10.74 10.47
CA LEU A 445 13.78 -9.50 10.94
C LEU A 445 12.79 -9.85 12.04
N GLN A 446 13.27 -9.86 13.28
CA GLN A 446 12.41 -10.05 14.44
C GLN A 446 11.70 -8.71 14.73
N LEU A 447 10.41 -8.66 14.44
CA LEU A 447 9.58 -7.48 14.73
C LEU A 447 9.49 -7.26 16.24
N GLY A 448 10.19 -6.24 16.73
CA GLY A 448 9.93 -5.66 18.05
C GLY A 448 8.59 -4.91 18.00
N LEU A 449 7.52 -5.52 18.50
CA LEU A 449 6.22 -4.87 18.67
C LEU A 449 6.34 -3.72 19.69
N VAL A 450 6.50 -2.49 19.21
CA VAL A 450 6.38 -1.29 20.06
C VAL A 450 4.97 -0.74 19.90
N ALA A 451 4.10 -1.03 20.87
CA ALA A 451 2.78 -0.42 20.97
C ALA A 451 2.93 1.06 21.40
N GLY A 452 3.06 1.96 20.42
CA GLY A 452 3.06 3.41 20.66
C GLY A 452 1.65 4.00 20.56
N PRO A 453 1.20 4.87 21.49
CA PRO A 453 -0.05 5.60 21.32
C PRO A 453 0.06 6.60 20.17
N ILE A 454 -0.97 6.66 19.33
CA ILE A 454 -1.17 7.73 18.36
C ILE A 454 -1.37 9.04 19.14
N LEU A 455 -0.31 9.84 19.24
CA LEU A 455 -0.30 11.13 19.92
C LEU A 455 -1.08 12.17 19.11
N THR A 456 -2.29 12.50 19.60
CA THR A 456 -2.95 13.77 19.27
C THR A 456 -2.20 14.92 19.95
N LYS A 457 -1.83 15.93 19.16
CA LYS A 457 -1.17 17.18 19.55
C LYS A 457 -1.59 17.69 20.95
N LYS A 458 -0.61 17.94 21.82
CA LYS A 458 -0.66 19.01 22.82
C LYS A 458 0.69 19.74 22.85
N ALA A 459 0.58 21.04 23.06
CA ALA A 459 1.56 22.07 22.78
C ALA A 459 2.81 22.04 23.68
N CYS A 460 3.85 22.72 23.19
CA CYS A 460 5.11 23.04 23.85
C CYS A 460 4.94 23.64 25.25
N THR A 461 5.81 23.24 26.18
CA THR A 461 6.38 24.12 27.21
C THR A 461 7.80 23.66 27.59
N THR A 462 8.76 24.53 27.28
CA THR A 462 10.02 24.89 27.98
C THR A 462 10.95 23.82 28.59
N PHE A 463 12.18 23.83 28.06
CA PHE A 463 13.40 23.21 28.60
C PHE A 463 13.96 23.95 29.82
N ALA A 464 14.46 23.21 30.82
CA ALA A 464 15.40 23.66 31.85
C ALA A 464 16.52 22.59 32.02
N PRO A 465 17.76 22.98 32.39
CA PRO A 465 18.96 22.15 32.23
C PRO A 465 19.20 21.13 33.38
N PRO A 466 20.06 20.11 33.16
CA PRO A 466 20.16 18.96 34.08
C PRO A 466 21.07 19.23 35.29
N GLY A 467 20.56 18.90 36.47
CA GLY A 467 21.31 18.73 37.71
C GLY A 467 21.78 17.28 37.90
N LYS A 468 22.84 17.15 38.70
CA LYS A 468 23.75 16.00 38.96
C LYS A 468 23.12 14.73 39.60
N PRO A 469 23.88 13.61 39.68
CA PRO A 469 23.34 12.25 39.79
C PRO A 469 23.23 11.72 41.22
N SER A 470 22.32 10.76 41.45
CA SER A 470 22.26 9.96 42.68
C SER A 470 22.18 8.45 42.40
N ARG A 471 23.24 7.77 42.86
CA ARG A 471 23.35 6.44 43.49
C ARG A 471 22.40 5.29 43.09
N ALA A 472 23.04 4.26 42.54
CA ALA A 472 23.12 2.87 43.04
C ALA A 472 21.85 2.04 43.26
N GLY A 473 21.75 0.95 42.50
CA GLY A 473 20.95 -0.24 42.77
C GLY A 473 21.44 -1.39 41.89
N ALA A 474 21.80 -2.51 42.50
CA ALA A 474 22.65 -3.57 41.96
C ALA A 474 21.90 -4.75 41.32
N ALA A 475 22.69 -5.60 40.64
CA ALA A 475 22.46 -7.01 40.24
C ALA A 475 21.56 -7.24 39.01
N SER A 476 21.83 -8.16 38.09
CA SER A 476 22.79 -9.27 38.01
C SER A 476 23.03 -9.63 36.53
N TYR A 477 24.28 -9.92 36.17
CA TYR A 477 24.67 -10.44 34.86
C TYR A 477 24.64 -11.98 34.89
N LEU A 478 23.93 -12.58 33.92
CA LEU A 478 24.13 -13.97 33.51
C LEU A 478 24.61 -13.97 32.06
N SER A 479 25.86 -14.38 31.86
CA SER A 479 26.44 -14.76 30.57
C SER A 479 25.80 -16.07 30.08
N PRO A 480 25.86 -16.33 28.76
CA PRO A 480 26.61 -17.52 28.39
C PRO A 480 27.56 -17.33 27.21
N SER A 481 28.60 -18.13 27.31
CA SER A 481 29.80 -18.30 26.52
C SER A 481 29.54 -18.76 25.09
N ALA A 482 30.39 -18.26 24.19
CA ALA A 482 30.61 -18.80 22.85
C ALA A 482 31.35 -20.14 22.92
N LEU A 483 31.01 -21.05 21.99
CA LEU A 483 31.84 -22.18 21.57
C LEU A 483 31.57 -22.46 20.08
N CYS A 484 32.50 -22.02 19.24
CA CYS A 484 32.91 -22.67 17.97
C CYS A 484 33.50 -24.06 18.34
N THR A 485 33.43 -25.16 17.61
CA THR A 485 33.51 -25.57 16.18
C THR A 485 33.39 -27.13 16.19
N PRO A 486 33.45 -27.90 15.08
CA PRO A 486 33.69 -27.57 13.67
C PRO A 486 32.47 -27.64 12.75
#